data_AF-A0A943I1K7-F1
#
_entry.id   AF-A0A943I1K7-F1
#
_cell.length_a   1.000
_cell.length_b   1.000
_cell.length_c   1.000
_cell.angle_alpha   90.00
_cell.angle_beta   90.00
_cell.angle_gamma   90.00
#
_symmetry.space_group_name_H-M   'P 1'
#
loop_
_entity.id
_entity.type
_entity.pdbx_description
1 polymer ?
#
loop_
_entity_poly.entity_id
_entity_poly.type
_entity_poly.pdbx_seq_one_letter_code
_entity_poly.pdbx_strand_id
1 'polypeptide(L)'
;EAATLKRGDVARTASNGIVLDSDLHTKTPIFNKTMSTTQEKDKETSENVYTYSYALSVPAKGNATLGTTVSVRWNDVGFDGNDDRIDLVLEWLPDSKWYSATSISRVPLLQRYTQNGYHTAGICVGVISQGAGSKISCEEHIRINFYKHGTTQRAKGSFLTKFTDLDQEGWDGAYGDRWCESIEFISGHGQNMYVPNENILKIGKNRNGEDATDYRAVREMDGSSLNSGVVTQLDSGAEFWYYSTHGWTDILDQFDPKTIALQAGNGGRVHCAGKQDSIAVGWRGNRSVSIEANRGYKIADVKVDGHSVGTPSSYAFQDVTTDRTLSASFSPISYTFRFHENGGSGSMGDLVFHYDELKNLTANSFVRTGYRFTGWNTSPEGKGTPYLEQQEIANLTSVDGTVIDLYAQWEPISYQVSFDPQGGEGTMANERFAFDERKPLPFNRFARQGYLFAGWNTDPNGNAQAYANEQEVCNLASTEGSVITLYAQWKPITYFVSFDAHGGEGTMDDQVLTFDQLALLNANQFVLEGFHWFKW
;
A
#
# COMPACT_ATOMS: atom_id res chain seq x y z
N GLU A 1 24.08 -56.33 -6.48
CA GLU A 1 23.83 -56.04 -5.06
C GLU A 1 22.96 -54.80 -5.00
N ALA A 2 21.67 -54.97 -4.71
CA ALA A 2 20.72 -53.88 -4.69
C ALA A 2 21.07 -52.95 -3.52
N ALA A 3 21.42 -51.71 -3.82
CA ALA A 3 21.54 -50.68 -2.80
C ALA A 3 20.22 -50.65 -2.03
N THR A 4 20.26 -51.04 -0.75
CA THR A 4 19.19 -50.82 0.21
C THR A 4 18.86 -49.33 0.22
N LEU A 5 17.85 -48.94 -0.53
CA LEU A 5 17.19 -47.64 -0.40
C LEU A 5 16.62 -47.59 1.02
N LYS A 6 17.32 -46.88 1.92
CA LYS A 6 16.88 -46.74 3.30
C LYS A 6 15.64 -45.86 3.34
N ARG A 7 14.59 -46.34 4.01
CA ARG A 7 13.44 -45.53 4.45
C ARG A 7 13.95 -44.22 5.06
N GLY A 8 13.55 -43.09 4.49
CA GLY A 8 13.82 -41.75 5.04
C GLY A 8 14.60 -40.80 4.13
N ASP A 9 15.25 -41.28 3.07
CA ASP A 9 15.99 -40.45 2.11
C ASP A 9 15.08 -39.90 0.99
N VAL A 10 13.86 -39.47 1.35
CA VAL A 10 12.93 -38.84 0.41
C VAL A 10 13.67 -37.71 -0.30
N ALA A 11 13.76 -37.76 -1.63
CA ALA A 11 14.23 -36.66 -2.44
C ALA A 11 13.53 -35.39 -1.96
N ARG A 12 14.28 -34.50 -1.32
CA ARG A 12 13.77 -33.18 -0.98
C ARG A 12 13.42 -32.53 -2.32
N THR A 13 12.29 -31.82 -2.43
CA THR A 13 12.31 -30.74 -3.43
C THR A 13 13.55 -29.93 -3.09
N ALA A 14 14.49 -29.78 -4.03
CA ALA A 14 15.54 -28.76 -3.86
C ALA A 14 14.83 -27.50 -3.37
N SER A 15 15.40 -26.80 -2.39
CA SER A 15 14.78 -25.78 -1.54
C SER A 15 14.06 -24.62 -2.26
N ASN A 16 14.02 -24.63 -3.59
CA ASN A 16 13.38 -23.73 -4.54
C ASN A 16 12.90 -24.51 -5.79
N GLY A 17 12.01 -25.49 -5.62
CA GLY A 17 11.53 -26.37 -6.70
C GLY A 17 10.39 -25.78 -7.54
N ILE A 18 10.18 -26.34 -8.73
CA ILE A 18 9.01 -26.05 -9.56
C ILE A 18 7.76 -26.62 -8.87
N VAL A 19 6.69 -25.83 -8.84
CA VAL A 19 5.41 -26.19 -8.24
C VAL A 19 4.30 -25.88 -9.24
N LEU A 20 3.45 -26.87 -9.50
CA LEU A 20 2.29 -26.73 -10.36
C LEU A 20 1.09 -26.25 -9.54
N ASP A 21 0.25 -25.43 -10.17
CA ASP A 21 -1.03 -25.04 -9.60
C ASP A 21 -1.99 -26.24 -9.59
N SER A 22 -2.85 -26.31 -8.57
CA SER A 22 -3.85 -27.38 -8.45
C SER A 22 -4.86 -27.42 -9.59
N ASP A 23 -4.97 -26.35 -10.38
CA ASP A 23 -5.89 -26.21 -11.51
C ASP A 23 -5.25 -26.51 -12.88
N LEU A 24 -3.98 -26.95 -12.94
CA LEU A 24 -3.26 -27.30 -14.18
C LEU A 24 -4.15 -28.11 -15.12
N HIS A 25 -4.85 -29.07 -14.55
CA HIS A 25 -5.70 -30.00 -15.25
C HIS A 25 -6.90 -29.34 -15.97
N THR A 26 -7.33 -28.15 -15.55
CA THR A 26 -8.40 -27.39 -16.21
C THR A 26 -7.87 -26.63 -17.43
N LYS A 27 -6.56 -26.37 -17.48
CA LYS A 27 -5.90 -25.57 -18.51
C LYS A 27 -6.00 -26.27 -19.86
N THR A 28 -6.22 -25.49 -20.91
CA THR A 28 -6.34 -25.99 -22.28
C THR A 28 -4.96 -26.33 -22.85
N PRO A 29 -4.72 -27.57 -23.32
CA PRO A 29 -3.49 -27.93 -24.00
C PRO A 29 -3.39 -27.26 -25.38
N ILE A 30 -2.19 -26.79 -25.73
CA ILE A 30 -1.86 -26.18 -27.03
C ILE A 30 -0.89 -27.11 -27.76
N PHE A 31 -1.35 -27.71 -28.85
CA PHE A 31 -0.54 -28.64 -29.63
C PHE A 31 0.20 -27.93 -30.77
N ASN A 32 1.47 -28.30 -31.01
CA ASN A 32 2.24 -27.79 -32.14
C ASN A 32 1.85 -28.45 -33.49
N LYS A 33 1.06 -29.53 -33.44
CA LYS A 33 0.53 -30.26 -34.59
C LYS A 33 -0.97 -30.47 -34.44
N THR A 34 -1.64 -30.73 -35.56
CA THR A 34 -3.07 -31.07 -35.57
C THR A 34 -3.32 -32.41 -34.86
N MET A 35 -4.09 -32.36 -33.77
CA MET A 35 -4.55 -33.53 -33.03
C MET A 35 -6.03 -33.78 -33.29
N SER A 36 -6.46 -35.03 -33.14
CA SER A 36 -7.88 -35.36 -32.98
C SER A 36 -8.16 -35.53 -31.50
N THR A 37 -9.34 -35.10 -31.06
CA THR A 37 -9.79 -35.36 -29.69
C THR A 37 -10.99 -36.28 -29.75
N THR A 38 -10.93 -37.40 -29.03
CA THR A 38 -12.11 -38.22 -28.73
C THR A 38 -12.47 -38.07 -27.27
N GLN A 39 -13.76 -38.13 -26.97
CA GLN A 39 -14.28 -38.15 -25.61
C GLN A 39 -15.01 -39.47 -25.41
N GLU A 40 -14.58 -40.23 -24.41
CA GLU A 40 -15.19 -41.49 -24.04
C GLU A 40 -15.55 -41.47 -22.55
N LYS A 41 -16.43 -42.39 -22.15
CA LYS A 41 -16.72 -42.67 -20.75
C LYS A 41 -15.87 -43.85 -20.31
N ASP A 42 -15.05 -43.64 -19.28
CA ASP A 42 -14.34 -44.74 -18.65
C ASP A 42 -15.35 -45.80 -18.16
N LYS A 43 -15.06 -47.07 -18.40
CA LYS A 43 -16.03 -48.15 -18.20
C LYS A 43 -16.20 -48.53 -16.73
N GLU A 44 -15.20 -48.25 -15.90
CA GLU A 44 -15.19 -48.62 -14.49
C GLU A 44 -15.66 -47.46 -13.62
N THR A 45 -15.19 -46.25 -13.94
CA THR A 45 -15.43 -45.04 -13.13
C THR A 45 -16.55 -44.15 -13.68
N SER A 46 -16.99 -44.36 -14.92
CA SER A 46 -17.94 -43.46 -15.63
C SER A 46 -17.45 -42.02 -15.79
N GLU A 47 -16.14 -41.79 -15.67
CA GLU A 47 -15.50 -40.49 -15.86
C GLU A 47 -15.34 -40.13 -17.34
N ASN A 48 -15.27 -38.84 -17.68
CA ASN A 48 -14.94 -38.44 -19.06
C ASN A 48 -13.43 -38.57 -19.27
N VAL A 49 -13.06 -39.27 -20.33
CA VAL A 49 -11.67 -39.42 -20.78
C VAL A 49 -11.54 -38.72 -22.12
N TYR A 50 -10.66 -37.72 -22.17
CA TYR A 50 -10.30 -37.03 -23.40
C TYR A 50 -8.99 -37.61 -23.93
N THR A 51 -9.03 -38.24 -25.11
CA THR A 51 -7.83 -38.77 -25.77
C THR A 51 -7.43 -37.88 -26.93
N TYR A 52 -6.19 -37.41 -26.91
CA TYR A 52 -5.60 -36.64 -27.99
C TYR A 52 -4.70 -37.54 -28.82
N SER A 53 -5.05 -37.74 -30.09
CA SER A 53 -4.32 -38.61 -31.00
C SER A 53 -3.69 -37.85 -32.16
N TYR A 54 -2.47 -38.24 -32.53
CA TYR A 54 -1.73 -37.72 -33.67
C TYR A 54 -1.96 -38.58 -34.92
N ALA A 55 -1.92 -37.97 -36.10
CA ALA A 55 -2.09 -38.67 -37.37
C ALA A 55 -0.81 -39.45 -37.71
N LEU A 56 -0.81 -40.74 -37.41
CA LEU A 56 0.27 -41.68 -37.72
C LEU A 56 -0.33 -43.04 -38.07
N SER A 57 -0.14 -43.48 -39.31
CA SER A 57 -0.65 -44.78 -39.76
C SER A 57 0.30 -45.90 -39.33
N VAL A 58 -0.23 -46.86 -38.56
CA VAL A 58 0.49 -48.08 -38.16
C VAL A 58 -0.16 -49.27 -38.88
N PRO A 59 0.59 -50.05 -39.68
CA PRO A 59 0.05 -51.22 -40.35
C PRO A 59 -0.24 -52.35 -39.35
N ALA A 60 -1.23 -53.20 -39.66
CA ALA A 60 -1.52 -54.39 -38.85
C ALA A 60 -0.29 -55.28 -38.65
N LYS A 61 -0.05 -55.69 -37.40
CA LYS A 61 1.13 -56.47 -36.97
C LYS A 61 2.47 -55.81 -37.32
N GLY A 62 2.50 -54.48 -37.45
CA GLY A 62 3.69 -53.71 -37.72
C GLY A 62 3.87 -52.55 -36.74
N ASN A 63 4.80 -51.66 -37.07
CA ASN A 63 5.08 -50.45 -36.29
C ASN A 63 5.22 -49.22 -37.18
N ALA A 64 5.12 -48.05 -36.56
CA ALA A 64 5.48 -46.78 -37.18
C ALA A 64 6.26 -45.93 -36.18
N THR A 65 7.21 -45.15 -36.71
CA THR A 65 8.01 -44.18 -35.95
C THR A 65 7.44 -42.78 -36.17
N LEU A 66 7.44 -41.93 -35.14
CA LEU A 66 6.86 -40.58 -35.20
C LEU A 66 7.49 -39.72 -36.30
N GLY A 67 8.82 -39.78 -36.42
CA GLY A 67 9.61 -39.07 -37.43
C GLY A 67 9.67 -37.54 -37.28
N THR A 68 8.97 -36.98 -36.29
CA THR A 68 8.93 -35.54 -36.00
C THR A 68 8.70 -35.34 -34.50
N THR A 69 8.98 -34.15 -33.98
CA THR A 69 8.61 -33.80 -32.61
C THR A 69 7.17 -33.32 -32.57
N VAL A 70 6.35 -33.99 -31.76
CA VAL A 70 5.01 -33.52 -31.40
C VAL A 70 5.08 -32.99 -29.98
N SER A 71 4.54 -31.81 -29.74
CA SER A 71 4.54 -31.20 -28.42
C SER A 71 3.21 -30.61 -28.03
N VAL A 72 2.98 -30.61 -26.73
CA VAL A 72 1.82 -29.99 -26.09
C VAL A 72 2.34 -29.01 -25.05
N ARG A 73 1.78 -27.80 -25.06
CA ARG A 73 2.09 -26.73 -24.12
C ARG A 73 0.87 -26.41 -23.27
N TRP A 74 1.10 -26.22 -21.97
CA TRP A 74 0.16 -25.55 -21.09
C TRP A 74 0.82 -24.27 -20.60
N ASN A 75 0.10 -23.16 -20.80
CA ASN A 75 0.57 -21.86 -20.35
C ASN A 75 0.18 -21.63 -18.90
N ASP A 76 1.04 -20.95 -18.16
CA ASP A 76 0.70 -20.38 -16.86
C ASP A 76 0.19 -21.42 -15.85
N VAL A 77 1.06 -22.40 -15.56
CA VAL A 77 0.72 -23.64 -14.86
C VAL A 77 1.27 -23.74 -13.44
N GLY A 78 1.98 -22.72 -12.97
CA GLY A 78 2.64 -22.80 -11.67
C GLY A 78 3.76 -21.78 -11.53
N PHE A 79 4.73 -22.11 -10.68
CA PHE A 79 5.86 -21.27 -10.31
C PHE A 79 7.18 -22.03 -10.30
N ASP A 80 8.25 -21.33 -10.64
CA ASP A 80 9.62 -21.84 -10.50
C ASP A 80 10.24 -21.48 -9.14
N GLY A 81 11.50 -21.87 -8.94
CA GLY A 81 12.25 -21.60 -7.72
C GLY A 81 12.60 -20.12 -7.43
N ASN A 82 12.30 -19.20 -8.35
CA ASN A 82 12.39 -17.75 -8.12
C ASN A 82 11.01 -17.09 -8.00
N ASP A 83 9.93 -17.89 -7.88
CA ASP A 83 8.55 -17.42 -7.90
C ASP A 83 8.12 -16.80 -9.25
N ASP A 84 8.81 -17.10 -10.35
CA ASP A 84 8.39 -16.72 -11.70
C ASP A 84 7.27 -17.67 -12.19
N ARG A 85 6.24 -17.15 -12.87
CA ARG A 85 5.22 -17.99 -13.52
C ARG A 85 5.86 -18.85 -14.60
N ILE A 86 5.35 -20.08 -14.79
CA ILE A 86 5.90 -21.01 -15.79
C ILE A 86 4.87 -21.57 -16.76
N ASP A 87 5.37 -21.97 -17.93
CA ASP A 87 4.71 -22.83 -18.91
C ASP A 87 5.31 -24.23 -18.85
N LEU A 88 4.47 -25.25 -19.05
CA LEU A 88 4.88 -26.65 -19.20
C LEU A 88 4.81 -27.05 -20.68
N VAL A 89 5.84 -27.72 -21.18
CA VAL A 89 5.84 -28.34 -22.51
C VAL A 89 6.27 -29.79 -22.41
N LEU A 90 5.40 -30.69 -22.85
CA LEU A 90 5.74 -32.10 -23.09
C LEU A 90 6.03 -32.31 -24.57
N GLU A 91 7.10 -33.03 -24.87
CA GLU A 91 7.53 -33.33 -26.24
C GLU A 91 7.67 -34.84 -26.43
N TRP A 92 6.95 -35.42 -27.40
CA TRP A 92 7.25 -36.73 -27.96
C TRP A 92 8.31 -36.57 -29.04
N LEU A 93 9.46 -37.23 -28.85
CA LEU A 93 10.62 -37.11 -29.72
C LEU A 93 10.51 -38.01 -30.97
N PRO A 94 11.22 -37.68 -32.07
CA PRO A 94 11.01 -38.31 -33.38
C PRO A 94 11.22 -39.81 -33.44
N ASP A 95 11.96 -40.37 -32.48
CA ASP A 95 12.27 -41.78 -32.34
C ASP A 95 11.21 -42.58 -31.57
N SER A 96 10.12 -41.93 -31.12
CA SER A 96 8.96 -42.60 -30.52
C SER A 96 8.29 -43.54 -31.52
N LYS A 97 7.83 -44.70 -31.06
CA LYS A 97 7.24 -45.76 -31.90
C LYS A 97 5.94 -46.31 -31.33
N TRP A 98 5.05 -46.70 -32.24
CA TRP A 98 3.83 -47.43 -31.91
C TRP A 98 3.76 -48.71 -32.72
N TYR A 99 3.21 -49.73 -32.08
CA TYR A 99 2.98 -51.06 -32.59
C TYR A 99 1.48 -51.32 -32.53
N SER A 100 0.91 -52.00 -33.52
CA SER A 100 -0.53 -52.29 -33.50
C SER A 100 -0.82 -53.66 -34.07
N ALA A 101 -1.70 -54.41 -33.39
CA ALA A 101 -2.20 -55.69 -33.88
C ALA A 101 -3.07 -55.53 -35.14
N THR A 102 -3.75 -54.39 -35.27
CA THR A 102 -4.65 -54.01 -36.38
C THR A 102 -4.15 -52.75 -37.08
N SER A 103 -4.60 -52.49 -38.31
CA SER A 103 -4.24 -51.23 -38.98
C SER A 103 -4.96 -50.06 -38.32
N ILE A 104 -4.21 -49.04 -37.93
CA ILE A 104 -4.72 -47.79 -37.35
C ILE A 104 -4.19 -46.59 -38.13
N SER A 105 -4.93 -45.49 -38.14
CA SER A 105 -4.54 -44.25 -38.84
C SER A 105 -4.05 -43.15 -37.88
N ARG A 106 -4.15 -43.38 -36.57
CA ARG A 106 -3.83 -42.42 -35.52
C ARG A 106 -3.27 -43.14 -34.29
N VAL A 107 -2.35 -42.49 -33.59
CA VAL A 107 -1.77 -42.98 -32.33
C VAL A 107 -2.16 -42.05 -31.18
N PRO A 108 -2.59 -42.56 -30.02
CA PRO A 108 -2.81 -41.75 -28.84
C PRO A 108 -1.47 -41.23 -28.30
N LEU A 109 -1.44 -39.99 -27.83
CA LEU A 109 -0.26 -39.40 -27.18
C LEU A 109 -0.59 -38.95 -25.74
N LEU A 110 -1.73 -38.30 -25.56
CA LEU A 110 -2.10 -37.65 -24.30
C LEU A 110 -3.53 -38.01 -23.93
N GLN A 111 -3.75 -38.27 -22.64
CA GLN A 111 -5.05 -38.45 -22.05
C GLN A 111 -5.30 -37.54 -20.85
N ARG A 112 -6.57 -37.19 -20.65
CA ARG A 112 -7.03 -36.37 -19.53
C ARG A 112 -8.35 -36.89 -18.99
N TYR A 113 -8.41 -37.13 -17.68
CA TYR A 113 -9.58 -37.62 -16.95
C TYR A 113 -10.34 -36.49 -16.25
N THR A 114 -11.62 -36.72 -15.92
CA THR A 114 -12.42 -35.88 -15.02
C THR A 114 -12.91 -36.72 -13.85
N GLN A 115 -12.30 -36.62 -12.67
CA GLN A 115 -12.65 -37.43 -11.49
C GLN A 115 -13.54 -36.68 -10.50
N ASN A 116 -14.81 -37.07 -10.32
CA ASN A 116 -15.71 -36.43 -9.33
C ASN A 116 -15.77 -34.88 -9.43
N GLY A 117 -15.58 -34.31 -10.63
CA GLY A 117 -15.53 -32.85 -10.82
C GLY A 117 -14.16 -32.20 -10.54
N TYR A 118 -13.15 -32.97 -10.12
CA TYR A 118 -11.74 -32.58 -10.05
C TYR A 118 -10.96 -33.45 -11.03
N HIS A 119 -10.14 -32.88 -11.89
CA HIS A 119 -9.26 -33.74 -12.67
C HIS A 119 -8.11 -34.19 -11.75
N THR A 120 -7.65 -35.43 -11.89
CA THR A 120 -6.36 -35.84 -11.30
C THR A 120 -5.29 -34.85 -11.76
N ALA A 121 -4.39 -34.42 -10.87
CA ALA A 121 -3.36 -33.43 -11.20
C ALA A 121 -2.32 -33.96 -12.22
N GLY A 122 -2.37 -35.26 -12.53
CA GLY A 122 -1.54 -35.92 -13.52
C GLY A 122 -1.97 -35.66 -14.97
N ILE A 123 -0.97 -35.59 -15.84
CA ILE A 123 -1.12 -35.73 -17.27
C ILE A 123 -0.88 -37.21 -17.59
N CYS A 124 -1.84 -37.89 -18.20
CA CYS A 124 -1.66 -39.30 -18.53
C CYS A 124 -1.00 -39.44 -19.90
N VAL A 125 0.01 -40.31 -20.00
CA VAL A 125 0.58 -40.73 -21.30
C VAL A 125 0.30 -42.20 -21.52
N GLY A 126 0.08 -42.58 -22.78
CA GLY A 126 -0.15 -43.97 -23.16
C GLY A 126 -1.35 -44.20 -24.05
N VAL A 127 -1.80 -45.44 -24.03
CA VAL A 127 -2.55 -46.05 -25.12
C VAL A 127 -3.90 -46.60 -24.63
N ILE A 128 -4.99 -46.01 -25.13
CA ILE A 128 -6.32 -46.64 -25.06
C ILE A 128 -6.53 -47.57 -26.26
N SER A 129 -6.97 -48.80 -25.98
CA SER A 129 -7.50 -49.70 -27.00
C SER A 129 -8.75 -49.06 -27.63
N GLN A 130 -8.64 -48.55 -28.86
CA GLN A 130 -9.80 -48.06 -29.59
C GLN A 130 -10.70 -49.24 -29.97
N GLY A 131 -11.69 -49.52 -29.11
CA GLY A 131 -12.67 -50.58 -29.30
C GLY A 131 -12.14 -52.00 -29.04
N ALA A 132 -13.07 -52.93 -28.86
CA ALA A 132 -12.77 -54.35 -28.64
C ALA A 132 -12.03 -54.93 -29.87
N GLY A 133 -10.69 -54.98 -29.81
CA GLY A 133 -9.84 -55.64 -30.82
C GLY A 133 -8.58 -54.89 -31.26
N SER A 134 -8.46 -53.58 -31.05
CA SER A 134 -7.25 -52.82 -31.44
C SER A 134 -6.28 -52.72 -30.27
N LYS A 135 -5.32 -53.64 -30.21
CA LYS A 135 -4.23 -53.60 -29.23
C LYS A 135 -3.06 -52.81 -29.80
N ILE A 136 -2.72 -51.70 -29.16
CA ILE A 136 -1.65 -50.79 -29.56
C ILE A 136 -0.63 -50.76 -28.42
N SER A 137 0.65 -50.84 -28.74
CA SER A 137 1.76 -50.74 -27.77
C SER A 137 2.69 -49.60 -28.20
N CYS A 138 3.45 -49.04 -27.28
CA CYS A 138 4.31 -47.89 -27.57
C CYS A 138 5.70 -47.96 -26.92
N GLU A 139 6.63 -47.25 -27.55
CA GLU A 139 7.91 -46.82 -27.02
C GLU A 139 7.95 -45.29 -27.19
N GLU A 140 7.58 -44.54 -26.16
CA GLU A 140 7.48 -43.09 -26.22
C GLU A 140 8.73 -42.46 -25.61
N HIS A 141 9.49 -41.73 -26.42
CA HIS A 141 10.61 -40.93 -25.94
C HIS A 141 10.11 -39.53 -25.61
N ILE A 142 10.01 -39.21 -24.33
CA ILE A 142 9.36 -38.00 -23.84
C ILE A 142 10.38 -37.06 -23.22
N ARG A 143 10.32 -35.78 -23.59
CA ARG A 143 11.03 -34.69 -22.91
C ARG A 143 10.05 -33.77 -22.20
N ILE A 144 10.33 -33.46 -20.92
CA ILE A 144 9.55 -32.49 -20.13
C ILE A 144 10.33 -31.20 -20.02
N ASN A 145 9.64 -30.08 -20.26
CA ASN A 145 10.25 -28.77 -20.31
C ASN A 145 9.41 -27.77 -19.50
N PHE A 146 10.08 -26.97 -18.67
CA PHE A 146 9.47 -25.84 -17.98
C PHE A 146 10.14 -24.54 -18.46
N TYR A 147 9.34 -23.56 -18.83
CA TYR A 147 9.81 -22.25 -19.29
C TYR A 147 9.20 -21.16 -18.44
N LYS A 148 9.90 -20.03 -18.25
CA LYS A 148 9.24 -18.85 -17.71
C LYS A 148 8.11 -18.43 -18.65
N HIS A 149 6.96 -18.12 -18.08
CA HIS A 149 5.71 -17.89 -18.79
C HIS A 149 5.89 -16.89 -19.94
N GLY A 150 5.45 -17.29 -21.14
CA GLY A 150 5.53 -16.42 -22.33
C GLY A 150 6.94 -16.24 -22.90
N THR A 151 7.93 -17.00 -22.43
CA THR A 151 9.31 -16.93 -22.89
C THR A 151 9.85 -18.31 -23.34
N THR A 152 11.07 -18.32 -23.88
CA THR A 152 11.84 -19.54 -24.15
C THR A 152 12.92 -19.80 -23.09
N GLN A 153 12.98 -18.95 -22.04
CA GLN A 153 13.94 -19.14 -20.95
C GLN A 153 13.50 -20.30 -20.07
N ARG A 154 14.42 -21.21 -19.75
CA ARG A 154 14.18 -22.34 -18.84
C ARG A 154 13.79 -21.84 -17.44
N ALA A 155 12.77 -22.46 -16.86
CA ALA A 155 12.41 -22.26 -15.46
C ALA A 155 13.53 -22.79 -14.54
N LYS A 156 13.70 -22.16 -13.38
CA LYS A 156 14.72 -22.56 -12.40
C LYS A 156 14.17 -23.57 -11.40
N GLY A 157 15.01 -24.54 -11.06
CA GLY A 157 14.69 -25.56 -10.08
C GLY A 157 14.11 -26.80 -10.74
N SER A 158 13.65 -27.71 -9.91
CA SER A 158 13.25 -29.04 -10.33
C SER A 158 11.86 -29.35 -9.81
N PHE A 159 11.11 -30.11 -10.57
CA PHE A 159 9.75 -30.52 -10.27
C PHE A 159 9.75 -31.90 -9.60
N LEU A 160 9.19 -32.00 -8.39
CA LEU A 160 9.03 -33.29 -7.72
C LEU A 160 7.72 -33.94 -8.17
N THR A 161 7.84 -34.96 -9.00
CA THR A 161 6.72 -35.65 -9.64
C THR A 161 6.59 -37.07 -9.14
N LYS A 162 5.37 -37.58 -9.17
CA LYS A 162 5.07 -39.00 -9.16
C LYS A 162 4.84 -39.47 -10.58
N PHE A 163 5.22 -40.70 -10.79
CA PHE A 163 4.77 -41.58 -11.85
C PHE A 163 3.97 -42.66 -11.16
N THR A 164 2.69 -42.79 -11.46
CA THR A 164 1.77 -43.75 -10.81
C THR A 164 0.98 -44.50 -11.86
N ASP A 165 0.34 -45.60 -11.45
CA ASP A 165 -0.38 -46.49 -12.37
C ASP A 165 0.59 -47.19 -13.33
N LEU A 166 1.76 -47.60 -12.84
CA LEU A 166 2.72 -48.43 -13.58
C LEU A 166 2.44 -49.91 -13.26
N ASP A 167 1.31 -50.46 -13.69
CA ASP A 167 0.80 -51.75 -13.22
C ASP A 167 0.53 -52.81 -14.31
N GLN A 168 0.63 -52.44 -15.59
CA GLN A 168 0.25 -53.34 -16.67
C GLN A 168 1.37 -54.32 -17.06
N GLU A 169 1.07 -55.62 -16.98
CA GLU A 169 1.96 -56.68 -17.48
C GLU A 169 1.87 -56.84 -19.00
N GLY A 170 2.94 -57.39 -19.57
CA GLY A 170 2.99 -57.72 -20.97
C GLY A 170 2.17 -58.94 -21.35
N TRP A 171 1.39 -58.82 -22.42
CA TRP A 171 0.69 -59.96 -22.99
C TRP A 171 1.66 -60.86 -23.78
N ASP A 172 1.70 -62.13 -23.38
CA ASP A 172 2.41 -63.23 -24.03
C ASP A 172 1.83 -63.56 -25.43
N GLY A 173 2.73 -63.70 -26.42
CA GLY A 173 2.48 -64.49 -27.62
C GLY A 173 2.97 -63.94 -28.97
N ALA A 174 3.06 -62.62 -29.18
CA ALA A 174 3.38 -62.07 -30.51
C ALA A 174 4.75 -61.36 -30.62
N TYR A 175 5.30 -60.83 -29.53
CA TYR A 175 6.52 -59.99 -29.57
C TYR A 175 7.55 -60.25 -28.45
N GLY A 176 7.43 -61.35 -27.70
CA GLY A 176 8.38 -61.81 -26.67
C GLY A 176 8.34 -61.02 -25.35
N ASP A 177 8.97 -61.56 -24.31
CA ASP A 177 8.91 -61.20 -22.87
C ASP A 177 9.34 -59.77 -22.45
N ARG A 178 9.29 -58.78 -23.35
CA ARG A 178 9.85 -57.43 -23.16
C ARG A 178 8.85 -56.32 -22.85
N TRP A 179 7.56 -56.58 -22.88
CA TRP A 179 6.58 -55.50 -23.00
C TRP A 179 5.71 -55.32 -21.75
N CYS A 180 6.28 -54.84 -20.65
CA CYS A 180 5.50 -54.38 -19.50
C CYS A 180 5.44 -52.85 -19.49
N GLU A 181 4.45 -52.30 -18.80
CA GLU A 181 4.42 -50.88 -18.53
C GLU A 181 5.64 -50.47 -17.69
N SER A 182 6.41 -49.54 -18.22
CA SER A 182 7.71 -49.20 -17.65
C SER A 182 8.22 -47.83 -18.04
N ILE A 183 9.12 -47.30 -17.22
CA ILE A 183 9.79 -46.02 -17.44
C ILE A 183 11.30 -46.19 -17.33
N GLU A 184 12.01 -45.74 -18.36
CA GLU A 184 13.47 -45.66 -18.36
C GLU A 184 13.89 -44.19 -18.37
N PHE A 185 14.41 -43.69 -17.24
CA PHE A 185 14.93 -42.32 -17.19
C PHE A 185 16.27 -42.22 -17.91
N ILE A 186 16.40 -41.24 -18.81
CA ILE A 186 17.61 -41.01 -19.62
C ILE A 186 18.46 -39.91 -19.00
N SER A 187 17.86 -38.76 -18.70
CA SER A 187 18.58 -37.58 -18.19
C SER A 187 17.67 -36.64 -17.42
N GLY A 188 18.26 -35.71 -16.65
CA GLY A 188 17.54 -34.66 -15.93
C GLY A 188 16.64 -35.15 -14.79
N HIS A 189 16.85 -36.37 -14.29
CA HIS A 189 16.16 -36.90 -13.12
C HIS A 189 17.07 -36.92 -11.89
N GLY A 190 16.47 -36.86 -10.69
CA GLY A 190 17.20 -36.91 -9.42
C GLY A 190 17.90 -38.25 -9.19
N GLN A 191 19.05 -38.22 -8.51
CA GLN A 191 19.80 -39.44 -8.17
C GLN A 191 19.06 -40.34 -7.16
N ASN A 192 18.23 -39.73 -6.31
CA ASN A 192 17.44 -40.44 -5.31
C ASN A 192 15.99 -40.49 -5.79
N MET A 193 15.45 -41.70 -5.89
CA MET A 193 14.04 -41.95 -6.20
C MET A 193 13.36 -42.54 -4.98
N TYR A 194 12.16 -42.06 -4.69
CA TYR A 194 11.32 -42.62 -3.65
C TYR A 194 10.36 -43.63 -4.27
N VAL A 195 10.40 -44.83 -3.71
CA VAL A 195 9.55 -45.96 -4.09
C VAL A 195 8.81 -46.40 -2.82
N PRO A 196 7.47 -46.40 -2.80
CA PRO A 196 6.69 -46.84 -1.64
C PRO A 196 7.10 -48.25 -1.15
N ASN A 197 6.94 -48.55 0.14
CA ASN A 197 7.29 -49.88 0.66
C ASN A 197 6.40 -51.00 0.10
N GLU A 198 5.17 -50.65 -0.27
CA GLU A 198 4.20 -51.55 -0.90
C GLU A 198 4.38 -51.61 -2.41
N ASN A 199 5.42 -50.95 -2.93
CA ASN A 199 5.64 -50.87 -4.35
C ASN A 199 6.09 -52.20 -4.94
N ILE A 200 5.55 -52.48 -6.12
CA ILE A 200 5.68 -53.76 -6.82
C ILE A 200 6.57 -53.67 -8.06
N LEU A 201 7.10 -52.49 -8.38
CA LEU A 201 8.04 -52.29 -9.48
C LEU A 201 9.35 -53.04 -9.18
N LYS A 202 9.96 -53.65 -10.20
CA LYS A 202 11.33 -54.13 -10.10
C LYS A 202 12.23 -53.25 -10.95
N ILE A 203 13.37 -52.90 -10.38
CA ILE A 203 14.40 -52.12 -11.07
C ILE A 203 15.22 -53.09 -11.92
N GLY A 204 15.18 -52.90 -13.24
CA GLY A 204 15.78 -53.77 -14.24
C GLY A 204 16.96 -53.15 -14.99
N LYS A 205 17.49 -53.89 -15.96
CA LYS A 205 18.49 -53.39 -16.92
C LYS A 205 17.82 -52.56 -18.00
N ASN A 206 18.47 -51.49 -18.43
CA ASN A 206 17.99 -50.60 -19.49
C ASN A 206 17.89 -51.29 -20.86
N ARG A 207 17.36 -50.60 -21.87
CA ARG A 207 17.24 -51.11 -23.26
C ARG A 207 18.54 -51.63 -23.89
N ASN A 208 19.71 -51.21 -23.37
CA ASN A 208 21.04 -51.61 -23.84
C ASN A 208 21.63 -52.78 -23.05
N GLY A 209 20.91 -53.31 -22.04
CA GLY A 209 21.39 -54.39 -21.18
C GLY A 209 22.39 -53.95 -20.11
N GLU A 210 22.51 -52.64 -19.88
CA GLU A 210 23.35 -52.05 -18.84
C GLU A 210 22.56 -51.99 -17.52
N ASP A 211 23.28 -52.17 -16.40
CA ASP A 211 22.70 -51.98 -15.07
C ASP A 211 22.54 -50.48 -14.80
N ALA A 212 21.37 -50.09 -14.27
CA ALA A 212 20.96 -48.77 -13.79
C ALA A 212 20.30 -47.81 -14.80
N THR A 213 18.95 -47.78 -14.76
CA THR A 213 18.02 -46.60 -14.76
C THR A 213 16.59 -46.97 -15.20
N ASP A 214 16.31 -48.25 -15.44
CA ASP A 214 15.01 -48.73 -15.92
C ASP A 214 14.13 -49.26 -14.79
N TYR A 215 13.00 -48.57 -14.57
CA TYR A 215 12.00 -48.88 -13.55
C TYR A 215 10.83 -49.59 -14.23
N ARG A 216 10.78 -50.93 -14.09
CA ARG A 216 9.80 -51.76 -14.79
C ARG A 216 8.75 -52.31 -13.83
N ALA A 217 7.49 -52.31 -14.23
CA ALA A 217 6.48 -53.17 -13.59
C ALA A 217 6.81 -54.62 -13.97
N VAL A 218 6.99 -55.52 -12.99
CA VAL A 218 7.34 -56.93 -13.28
C VAL A 218 6.35 -57.90 -12.64
N ARG A 219 5.19 -57.39 -12.22
CA ARG A 219 3.98 -58.18 -12.03
C ARG A 219 2.71 -57.30 -11.95
N GLU A 220 1.62 -57.74 -12.57
CA GLU A 220 0.23 -57.29 -12.50
C GLU A 220 -0.44 -58.13 -11.41
N MET A 221 -1.14 -57.48 -10.49
CA MET A 221 -2.01 -58.18 -9.54
C MET A 221 -3.30 -57.42 -9.36
N ASP A 222 -4.38 -58.18 -9.23
CA ASP A 222 -5.70 -57.72 -8.83
C ASP A 222 -5.62 -57.07 -7.44
N GLY A 223 -5.49 -55.74 -7.37
CA GLY A 223 -5.50 -55.00 -6.11
C GLY A 223 -4.68 -53.70 -6.09
N SER A 224 -5.37 -52.59 -6.38
CA SER A 224 -4.97 -51.17 -6.29
C SER A 224 -3.75 -50.71 -7.09
N SER A 225 -4.04 -50.18 -8.28
CA SER A 225 -3.21 -49.39 -9.20
C SER A 225 -2.41 -48.22 -8.58
N LEU A 226 -2.79 -47.74 -7.40
CA LEU A 226 -2.15 -46.59 -6.75
C LEU A 226 -0.81 -46.91 -6.04
N ASN A 227 -0.44 -48.19 -5.92
CA ASN A 227 0.75 -48.63 -5.20
C ASN A 227 1.97 -48.88 -6.10
N SER A 228 1.81 -48.88 -7.43
CA SER A 228 2.88 -49.04 -8.42
C SER A 228 3.29 -47.68 -9.00
N GLY A 229 4.52 -47.27 -8.72
CA GLY A 229 4.98 -45.94 -9.11
C GLY A 229 6.33 -45.51 -8.56
N VAL A 230 6.82 -44.37 -9.00
CA VAL A 230 8.08 -43.79 -8.50
C VAL A 230 7.92 -42.30 -8.34
N VAL A 231 8.50 -41.76 -7.27
CA VAL A 231 8.61 -40.32 -7.06
C VAL A 231 10.04 -39.91 -7.36
N THR A 232 10.20 -38.96 -8.26
CA THR A 232 11.51 -38.47 -8.66
C THR A 232 11.46 -36.96 -8.89
N GLN A 233 12.63 -36.36 -8.78
CA GLN A 233 12.85 -34.96 -9.13
C GLN A 233 13.16 -34.90 -10.63
N LEU A 234 12.51 -34.00 -11.38
CA LEU A 234 12.79 -33.74 -12.78
C LEU A 234 13.23 -32.29 -12.99
N ASP A 235 14.35 -32.11 -13.67
CA ASP A 235 14.77 -30.81 -14.17
C ASP A 235 14.05 -30.48 -15.48
N SER A 236 13.97 -29.19 -15.80
CA SER A 236 13.51 -28.81 -17.14
C SER A 236 14.47 -29.33 -18.21
N GLY A 237 13.96 -30.15 -19.12
CA GLY A 237 14.72 -30.86 -20.15
C GLY A 237 14.91 -32.35 -19.83
N ALA A 238 14.35 -32.86 -18.73
CA ALA A 238 14.40 -34.28 -18.40
C ALA A 238 13.81 -35.14 -19.52
N GLU A 239 14.48 -36.24 -19.81
CA GLU A 239 14.09 -37.19 -20.86
C GLU A 239 13.93 -38.58 -20.26
N PHE A 240 12.89 -39.30 -20.70
CA PHE A 240 12.65 -40.68 -20.33
C PHE A 240 11.96 -41.42 -21.48
N TRP A 241 12.10 -42.74 -21.50
CA TRP A 241 11.23 -43.60 -22.26
C TRP A 241 10.06 -44.05 -21.41
N TYR A 242 8.89 -44.06 -22.01
CA TYR A 242 7.70 -44.71 -21.50
C TYR A 242 7.34 -45.87 -22.43
N TYR A 243 7.13 -47.04 -21.86
CA TYR A 243 6.74 -48.25 -22.58
C TYR A 243 5.39 -48.70 -22.06
N SER A 244 4.49 -49.10 -22.96
CA SER A 244 3.21 -49.67 -22.58
C SER A 244 2.71 -50.65 -23.65
N THR A 245 2.05 -51.72 -23.22
CA THR A 245 1.38 -52.67 -24.10
C THR A 245 -0.08 -52.34 -24.34
N HIS A 246 -0.69 -51.72 -23.33
CA HIS A 246 -2.07 -51.29 -23.20
C HIS A 246 -2.17 -50.64 -21.82
N GLY A 247 -2.88 -49.52 -21.68
CA GLY A 247 -3.00 -48.79 -20.41
C GLY A 247 -2.43 -47.38 -20.48
N TRP A 248 -2.41 -46.71 -19.32
CA TRP A 248 -1.98 -45.33 -19.18
C TRP A 248 -1.21 -45.17 -17.87
N THR A 249 -0.20 -44.32 -17.90
CA THR A 249 0.54 -43.92 -16.70
C THR A 249 0.27 -42.46 -16.41
N ASP A 250 -0.02 -42.17 -15.15
CA ASP A 250 -0.08 -40.82 -14.65
C ASP A 250 1.33 -40.26 -14.53
N ILE A 251 1.67 -39.31 -15.40
CA ILE A 251 2.90 -38.53 -15.30
C ILE A 251 2.57 -37.12 -14.81
N LEU A 252 3.55 -36.44 -14.24
CA LEU A 252 3.39 -35.06 -13.76
C LEU A 252 2.40 -34.87 -12.59
N ASP A 253 2.01 -35.94 -11.88
CA ASP A 253 1.31 -35.81 -10.61
C ASP A 253 2.26 -35.24 -9.56
N GLN A 254 2.03 -34.02 -9.07
CA GLN A 254 2.94 -33.41 -8.10
C GLN A 254 2.97 -34.19 -6.77
N PHE A 255 4.17 -34.43 -6.22
CA PHE A 255 4.29 -35.13 -4.94
C PHE A 255 3.91 -34.28 -3.72
N ASP A 256 2.85 -34.71 -3.04
CA ASP A 256 2.31 -34.20 -1.78
C ASP A 256 2.37 -32.65 -1.64
N PRO A 257 1.81 -31.90 -2.61
CA PRO A 257 1.81 -30.44 -2.55
C PRO A 257 1.06 -29.97 -1.31
N LYS A 258 1.61 -28.96 -0.64
CA LYS A 258 0.96 -28.25 0.47
C LYS A 258 0.52 -26.88 0.02
N THR A 259 -0.41 -26.30 0.76
CA THR A 259 -0.94 -24.98 0.49
C THR A 259 -0.59 -24.03 1.62
N ILE A 260 -0.33 -22.77 1.26
CA ILE A 260 -0.33 -21.66 2.21
C ILE A 260 -1.54 -20.82 1.86
N ALA A 261 -2.56 -20.83 2.73
CA ALA A 261 -3.69 -19.93 2.61
C ALA A 261 -3.30 -18.52 3.07
N LEU A 262 -3.63 -17.52 2.28
CA LEU A 262 -3.29 -16.12 2.49
C LEU A 262 -4.57 -15.34 2.81
N GLN A 263 -4.51 -14.51 3.84
CA GLN A 263 -5.64 -13.69 4.27
C GLN A 263 -5.16 -12.28 4.60
N ALA A 264 -5.79 -11.27 4.03
CA ALA A 264 -5.52 -9.87 4.32
C ALA A 264 -6.77 -9.19 4.87
N GLY A 265 -6.65 -8.53 6.02
CA GLY A 265 -7.67 -7.59 6.49
C GLY A 265 -7.71 -6.31 5.64
N ASN A 266 -8.71 -5.48 5.86
CA ASN A 266 -8.80 -4.16 5.23
C ASN A 266 -7.55 -3.32 5.54
N GLY A 267 -7.09 -2.54 4.56
CA GLY A 267 -5.95 -1.64 4.74
C GLY A 267 -4.59 -2.18 4.28
N GLY A 268 -4.56 -3.34 3.63
CA GLY A 268 -3.34 -3.86 3.00
C GLY A 268 -3.60 -5.07 2.12
N ARG A 269 -2.51 -5.72 1.73
CA ARG A 269 -2.51 -6.93 0.91
C ARG A 269 -1.49 -7.94 1.41
N VAL A 270 -1.81 -9.21 1.26
CA VAL A 270 -0.90 -10.34 1.44
C VAL A 270 -0.84 -11.05 0.10
N HIS A 271 0.37 -11.24 -0.43
CA HIS A 271 0.52 -11.89 -1.72
C HIS A 271 1.84 -12.63 -1.84
N CYS A 272 1.85 -13.63 -2.71
CA CYS A 272 3.05 -14.35 -3.11
C CYS A 272 2.93 -14.66 -4.60
N ALA A 273 3.95 -14.30 -5.38
CA ALA A 273 4.00 -14.58 -6.81
C ALA A 273 2.73 -14.13 -7.59
N GLY A 274 2.12 -13.01 -7.18
CA GLY A 274 0.90 -12.47 -7.78
C GLY A 274 -0.43 -13.12 -7.32
N LYS A 275 -0.41 -14.15 -6.46
CA LYS A 275 -1.61 -14.74 -5.85
C LYS A 275 -1.91 -14.14 -4.48
N GLN A 276 -3.20 -13.98 -4.16
CA GLN A 276 -3.68 -13.35 -2.91
C GLN A 276 -4.51 -14.28 -2.00
N ASP A 277 -5.01 -15.41 -2.51
CA ASP A 277 -5.89 -16.31 -1.73
C ASP A 277 -5.15 -17.52 -1.19
N SER A 278 -4.40 -18.21 -2.04
CA SER A 278 -3.57 -19.35 -1.65
C SER A 278 -2.44 -19.56 -2.63
N ILE A 279 -1.37 -20.21 -2.16
CA ILE A 279 -0.26 -20.63 -3.00
C ILE A 279 0.14 -22.08 -2.70
N ALA A 280 0.37 -22.86 -3.76
CA ALA A 280 0.92 -24.20 -3.64
C ALA A 280 2.42 -24.14 -3.33
N VAL A 281 2.89 -25.05 -2.49
CA VAL A 281 4.29 -25.24 -2.12
C VAL A 281 4.60 -26.73 -2.24
N GLY A 282 5.72 -27.06 -2.90
CA GLY A 282 6.15 -28.45 -3.03
C GLY A 282 6.47 -29.08 -1.67
N TRP A 283 6.50 -30.41 -1.61
CA TRP A 283 6.83 -31.15 -0.39
C TRP A 283 8.19 -30.73 0.20
N ARG A 284 8.19 -30.17 1.42
CA ARG A 284 9.36 -29.54 2.08
C ARG A 284 9.94 -28.35 1.32
N GLY A 285 9.10 -27.68 0.52
CA GLY A 285 9.46 -26.47 -0.18
C GLY A 285 9.50 -25.25 0.74
N ASN A 286 10.19 -24.21 0.27
CA ASN A 286 10.22 -22.91 0.92
C ASN A 286 9.37 -21.92 0.12
N ARG A 287 8.81 -20.91 0.80
CA ARG A 287 8.07 -19.84 0.12
C ARG A 287 8.12 -18.54 0.91
N SER A 288 8.33 -17.42 0.23
CA SER A 288 8.31 -16.09 0.85
C SER A 288 7.03 -15.36 0.48
N VAL A 289 6.29 -14.91 1.49
CA VAL A 289 5.05 -14.14 1.32
C VAL A 289 5.32 -12.68 1.63
N SER A 290 4.86 -11.78 0.77
CA SER A 290 4.94 -10.34 0.96
C SER A 290 3.67 -9.80 1.62
N ILE A 291 3.85 -8.90 2.60
CA ILE A 291 2.77 -8.25 3.35
C ILE A 291 2.95 -6.75 3.20
N GLU A 292 1.98 -6.08 2.61
CA GLU A 292 2.09 -4.68 2.25
C GLU A 292 0.89 -3.91 2.76
N ALA A 293 1.13 -2.92 3.62
CA ALA A 293 0.08 -1.99 4.03
C ALA A 293 -0.23 -1.01 2.90
N ASN A 294 -1.51 -0.67 2.75
CA ASN A 294 -1.93 0.40 1.85
C ASN A 294 -1.42 1.75 2.37
N ARG A 295 -1.39 2.76 1.49
CA ARG A 295 -1.04 4.13 1.88
C ARG A 295 -1.91 4.60 3.04
N GLY A 296 -1.28 5.08 4.11
CA GLY A 296 -1.98 5.54 5.31
C GLY A 296 -2.33 4.44 6.32
N TYR A 297 -1.90 3.21 6.08
CA TYR A 297 -2.07 2.09 7.00
C TYR A 297 -0.70 1.55 7.42
N LYS A 298 -0.69 0.84 8.53
CA LYS A 298 0.45 0.05 9.02
C LYS A 298 0.02 -1.38 9.28
N ILE A 299 0.97 -2.30 9.18
CA ILE A 299 0.79 -3.69 9.58
C ILE A 299 0.54 -3.69 11.10
N ALA A 300 -0.65 -4.13 11.51
CA ALA A 300 -1.02 -4.19 12.92
C ALA A 300 -0.57 -5.51 13.55
N ASP A 301 -0.74 -6.62 12.83
CA ASP A 301 -0.28 -7.94 13.24
C ASP A 301 -0.24 -8.88 12.04
N VAL A 302 0.69 -9.82 12.04
CA VAL A 302 0.78 -10.95 11.10
C VAL A 302 0.73 -12.21 11.93
N LYS A 303 -0.14 -13.15 11.56
CA LYS A 303 -0.29 -14.43 12.23
C LYS A 303 0.00 -15.57 11.26
N VAL A 304 0.80 -16.52 11.73
CA VAL A 304 1.11 -17.77 11.05
C VAL A 304 0.48 -18.91 11.85
N ASP A 305 -0.48 -19.61 11.24
CA ASP A 305 -1.29 -20.65 11.89
C ASP A 305 -1.96 -20.19 13.19
N GLY A 306 -2.48 -18.96 13.16
CA GLY A 306 -3.15 -18.33 14.29
C GLY A 306 -2.22 -17.71 15.33
N HIS A 307 -0.90 -17.90 15.22
CA HIS A 307 0.08 -17.35 16.16
C HIS A 307 0.72 -16.07 15.61
N SER A 308 0.71 -14.99 16.41
CA SER A 308 1.32 -13.71 16.02
C SER A 308 2.83 -13.84 15.86
N VAL A 309 3.34 -13.26 14.77
CA VAL A 309 4.77 -13.11 14.46
C VAL A 309 5.15 -11.62 14.40
N GLY A 310 4.32 -10.73 14.94
CA GLY A 310 4.54 -9.29 14.96
C GLY A 310 4.15 -8.61 13.65
N THR A 311 4.90 -7.59 13.23
CA THR A 311 4.55 -6.74 12.08
C THR A 311 5.56 -6.79 10.93
N PRO A 312 6.04 -7.98 10.49
CA PRO A 312 6.99 -8.04 9.40
C PRO A 312 6.32 -7.71 8.06
N SER A 313 7.07 -7.08 7.14
CA SER A 313 6.62 -6.83 5.77
C SER A 313 6.77 -8.06 4.84
N SER A 314 7.36 -9.14 5.34
CA SER A 314 7.43 -10.42 4.65
C SER A 314 7.58 -11.58 5.64
N TYR A 315 7.15 -12.78 5.25
CA TYR A 315 7.35 -13.98 6.04
C TYR A 315 7.81 -15.14 5.17
N ALA A 316 8.88 -15.81 5.59
CA ALA A 316 9.46 -16.96 4.88
C ALA A 316 9.03 -18.27 5.54
N PHE A 317 8.22 -19.05 4.85
CA PHE A 317 7.97 -20.45 5.18
C PHE A 317 9.16 -21.30 4.73
N GLN A 318 9.61 -22.20 5.60
CA GLN A 318 10.70 -23.14 5.35
C GLN A 318 10.21 -24.56 5.57
N ASP A 319 10.71 -25.50 4.76
CA ASP A 319 10.46 -26.95 4.90
C ASP A 319 8.96 -27.30 5.11
N VAL A 320 8.08 -26.77 4.25
CA VAL A 320 6.62 -26.93 4.42
C VAL A 320 6.19 -28.39 4.23
N THR A 321 5.73 -29.03 5.31
CA THR A 321 5.26 -30.44 5.32
C THR A 321 3.77 -30.60 5.61
N THR A 322 3.06 -29.52 5.93
CA THR A 322 1.61 -29.52 6.14
C THR A 322 1.05 -28.25 5.54
N ASP A 323 -0.26 -28.19 5.31
CA ASP A 323 -0.90 -26.92 4.96
C ASP A 323 -0.65 -25.88 6.05
N ARG A 324 -0.50 -24.63 5.62
CA ARG A 324 -0.18 -23.49 6.48
C ARG A 324 -1.13 -22.34 6.20
N THR A 325 -1.20 -21.40 7.13
CA THR A 325 -1.96 -20.18 6.95
C THR A 325 -1.11 -18.96 7.31
N LEU A 326 -1.29 -17.87 6.57
CA LEU A 326 -0.78 -16.56 6.91
C LEU A 326 -1.92 -15.55 6.82
N SER A 327 -2.20 -14.87 7.93
CA SER A 327 -3.18 -13.79 7.98
C SER A 327 -2.51 -12.50 8.45
N ALA A 328 -2.80 -11.38 7.79
CA ALA A 328 -2.32 -10.07 8.21
C ALA A 328 -3.50 -9.13 8.52
N SER A 329 -3.39 -8.38 9.59
CA SER A 329 -4.30 -7.28 9.93
C SER A 329 -3.57 -5.95 9.81
N PHE A 330 -4.30 -4.93 9.42
CA PHE A 330 -3.78 -3.58 9.23
C PHE A 330 -4.61 -2.59 10.04
N SER A 331 -3.97 -1.50 10.44
CA SER A 331 -4.63 -0.39 11.14
C SER A 331 -4.26 0.93 10.47
N PRO A 332 -5.15 1.92 10.45
CA PRO A 332 -4.80 3.27 10.03
C PRO A 332 -3.61 3.79 10.86
N ILE A 333 -2.71 4.55 10.23
CA ILE A 333 -1.67 5.25 10.97
C ILE A 333 -2.29 6.35 11.83
N SER A 334 -1.54 6.82 12.83
CA SER A 334 -1.89 7.97 13.65
C SER A 334 -0.95 9.14 13.41
N TYR A 335 -1.45 10.37 13.47
CA TYR A 335 -0.64 11.59 13.44
C TYR A 335 -1.24 12.65 14.36
N THR A 336 -0.41 13.60 14.78
CA THR A 336 -0.75 14.55 15.85
C THR A 336 -0.66 15.98 15.34
N PHE A 337 -1.67 16.80 15.63
CA PHE A 337 -1.57 18.25 15.50
C PHE A 337 -1.11 18.86 16.82
N ARG A 338 -0.11 19.72 16.72
CA ARG A 338 0.37 20.55 17.82
C ARG A 338 0.08 22.00 17.54
N PHE A 339 -0.61 22.66 18.45
CA PHE A 339 -1.01 24.05 18.30
C PHE A 339 -0.03 24.98 19.02
N HIS A 340 0.38 26.04 18.33
CA HIS A 340 1.29 27.07 18.82
C HIS A 340 0.60 28.43 18.80
N GLU A 341 0.72 29.17 19.90
CA GLU A 341 0.06 30.46 20.11
C GLU A 341 0.63 31.59 19.25
N ASN A 342 1.85 31.42 18.73
CA ASN A 342 2.51 32.32 17.76
C ASN A 342 2.44 33.81 18.17
N GLY A 343 2.99 34.13 19.34
CA GLY A 343 2.97 35.47 19.94
C GLY A 343 1.72 35.79 20.76
N GLY A 344 0.77 34.86 20.85
CA GLY A 344 -0.32 34.89 21.83
C GLY A 344 0.10 34.33 23.20
N SER A 345 -0.90 33.94 23.99
CA SER A 345 -0.76 33.32 25.31
C SER A 345 -1.88 32.31 25.54
N GLY A 346 -1.66 31.33 26.42
CA GLY A 346 -2.60 30.25 26.73
C GLY A 346 -1.98 28.87 26.49
N SER A 347 -2.80 27.83 26.48
CA SER A 347 -2.37 26.45 26.21
C SER A 347 -3.45 25.68 25.46
N MET A 348 -3.04 24.81 24.54
CA MET A 348 -3.92 23.86 23.85
C MET A 348 -3.31 22.47 23.89
N GLY A 349 -4.15 21.45 24.06
CA GLY A 349 -3.71 20.06 23.98
C GLY A 349 -3.47 19.62 22.54
N ASP A 350 -2.54 18.69 22.37
CA ASP A 350 -2.31 17.99 21.11
C ASP A 350 -3.59 17.26 20.66
N LEU A 351 -3.84 17.24 19.34
CA LEU A 351 -5.01 16.59 18.76
C LEU A 351 -4.59 15.44 17.83
N VAL A 352 -4.97 14.21 18.19
CA VAL A 352 -4.63 13.00 17.43
C VAL A 352 -5.70 12.67 16.39
N PHE A 353 -5.25 12.33 15.19
CA PHE A 353 -6.04 11.84 14.06
C PHE A 353 -5.56 10.46 13.63
N HIS A 354 -6.48 9.66 13.12
CA HIS A 354 -6.17 8.44 12.38
C HIS A 354 -6.35 8.67 10.88
N TYR A 355 -5.61 7.95 10.05
CA TYR A 355 -5.82 8.00 8.61
C TYR A 355 -7.24 7.56 8.23
N ASP A 356 -7.82 8.20 7.21
CA ASP A 356 -9.22 8.13 6.79
C ASP A 356 -10.26 8.59 7.84
N GLU A 357 -9.82 9.13 8.99
CA GLU A 357 -10.70 9.78 9.97
C GLU A 357 -10.94 11.23 9.56
N LEU A 358 -12.21 11.58 9.34
CA LEU A 358 -12.65 12.96 9.14
C LEU A 358 -12.99 13.59 10.49
N LYS A 359 -12.31 14.68 10.85
CA LYS A 359 -12.45 15.29 12.19
C LYS A 359 -12.11 16.78 12.18
N ASN A 360 -12.76 17.53 13.04
CA ASN A 360 -12.57 18.98 13.17
C ASN A 360 -11.33 19.31 14.01
N LEU A 361 -10.62 20.38 13.62
CA LEU A 361 -9.65 21.03 14.50
C LEU A 361 -10.31 21.56 15.78
N THR A 362 -9.55 21.66 16.86
CA THR A 362 -10.03 22.27 18.11
C THR A 362 -10.24 23.78 17.92
N ALA A 363 -11.28 24.34 18.56
CA ALA A 363 -11.45 25.79 18.64
C ALA A 363 -10.22 26.43 19.31
N ASN A 364 -9.83 27.62 18.86
CA ASN A 364 -8.70 28.34 19.41
C ASN A 364 -9.01 28.79 20.86
N SER A 365 -8.12 28.45 21.79
CA SER A 365 -8.16 28.96 23.17
C SER A 365 -7.02 29.92 23.50
N PHE A 366 -6.16 30.23 22.53
CA PHE A 366 -5.12 31.25 22.71
C PHE A 366 -5.70 32.65 22.64
N VAL A 367 -5.06 33.59 23.33
CA VAL A 367 -5.39 35.01 23.34
C VAL A 367 -4.16 35.84 23.03
N ARG A 368 -4.30 36.83 22.14
CA ARG A 368 -3.29 37.85 21.87
C ARG A 368 -3.93 39.24 21.97
N THR A 369 -3.61 39.98 23.03
CA THR A 369 -4.19 41.31 23.31
C THR A 369 -3.96 42.26 22.13
N GLY A 370 -5.03 42.93 21.67
CA GLY A 370 -4.96 43.84 20.52
C GLY A 370 -4.92 43.15 19.16
N TYR A 371 -5.16 41.83 19.11
CA TYR A 371 -5.19 41.08 17.87
C TYR A 371 -6.43 40.18 17.82
N ARG A 372 -6.93 39.95 16.60
CA ARG A 372 -7.99 38.99 16.31
C ARG A 372 -7.40 37.75 15.65
N PHE A 373 -7.81 36.57 16.11
CA PHE A 373 -7.45 35.30 15.48
C PHE A 373 -8.05 35.21 14.08
N THR A 374 -7.25 34.78 13.09
CA THR A 374 -7.68 34.64 11.69
C THR A 374 -7.70 33.21 11.20
N GLY A 375 -7.02 32.29 11.89
CA GLY A 375 -6.92 30.88 11.53
C GLY A 375 -5.59 30.27 11.96
N TRP A 376 -5.36 29.04 11.52
CA TRP A 376 -4.12 28.30 11.74
C TRP A 376 -3.28 28.28 10.46
N ASN A 377 -1.96 28.11 10.59
CA ASN A 377 -1.08 27.89 9.44
C ASN A 377 0.05 26.90 9.79
N THR A 378 0.53 26.12 8.83
CA THR A 378 1.67 25.21 9.05
C THR A 378 3.04 25.89 9.14
N SER A 379 3.09 27.21 8.98
CA SER A 379 4.28 28.03 9.25
C SER A 379 3.92 29.23 10.14
N PRO A 380 4.80 29.61 11.09
CA PRO A 380 4.56 30.74 11.98
C PRO A 380 4.42 32.08 11.24
N GLU A 381 5.09 32.23 10.08
CA GLU A 381 5.02 33.42 9.23
C GLU A 381 3.79 33.45 8.30
N GLY A 382 2.90 32.46 8.39
CA GLY A 382 1.68 32.39 7.58
C GLY A 382 1.92 31.97 6.12
N LYS A 383 3.12 31.46 5.79
CA LYS A 383 3.49 31.06 4.41
C LYS A 383 3.20 29.59 4.08
N GLY A 384 2.80 28.81 5.08
CA GLY A 384 2.40 27.42 4.92
C GLY A 384 0.93 27.29 4.51
N THR A 385 0.37 26.12 4.75
CA THR A 385 -1.03 25.81 4.43
C THR A 385 -1.95 26.42 5.49
N PRO A 386 -2.92 27.28 5.10
CA PRO A 386 -3.87 27.85 6.03
C PRO A 386 -5.02 26.89 6.35
N TYR A 387 -5.50 26.94 7.60
CA TYR A 387 -6.71 26.24 8.05
C TYR A 387 -7.60 27.18 8.84
N LEU A 388 -8.92 27.06 8.65
CA LEU A 388 -9.89 27.81 9.43
C LEU A 388 -10.06 27.20 10.83
N GLU A 389 -10.61 27.99 11.75
CA GLU A 389 -11.04 27.49 13.04
C GLU A 389 -12.07 26.36 12.86
N GLN A 390 -11.92 25.27 13.63
CA GLN A 390 -12.82 24.12 13.61
C GLN A 390 -13.01 23.47 12.22
N GLN A 391 -12.10 23.72 11.28
CA GLN A 391 -12.16 23.13 9.96
C GLN A 391 -12.10 21.59 10.05
N GLU A 392 -12.98 20.95 9.31
CA GLU A 392 -12.99 19.50 9.13
C GLU A 392 -11.88 19.09 8.14
N ILE A 393 -11.00 18.18 8.56
CA ILE A 393 -9.84 17.76 7.79
C ILE A 393 -9.60 16.25 7.92
N ALA A 394 -8.85 15.68 6.97
CA ALA A 394 -8.39 14.29 6.98
C ALA A 394 -7.11 14.15 6.15
N ASN A 395 -6.35 13.07 6.37
CA ASN A 395 -5.29 12.56 5.48
C ASN A 395 -4.16 13.54 5.12
N LEU A 396 -3.69 14.33 6.09
CA LEU A 396 -2.59 15.30 5.85
C LEU A 396 -1.20 14.65 5.71
N THR A 397 -1.02 13.44 6.21
CA THR A 397 0.24 12.70 6.12
C THR A 397 -0.04 11.20 6.04
N SER A 398 0.85 10.47 5.38
CA SER A 398 0.83 9.00 5.32
C SER A 398 1.99 8.37 6.10
N VAL A 399 2.62 9.12 7.00
CA VAL A 399 3.74 8.66 7.85
C VAL A 399 3.28 8.59 9.31
N ASP A 400 3.35 7.40 9.91
CA ASP A 400 2.90 7.14 11.28
C ASP A 400 3.70 7.95 12.30
N GLY A 401 3.01 8.50 13.29
CA GLY A 401 3.61 9.31 14.36
C GLY A 401 4.04 10.71 13.95
N THR A 402 3.73 11.17 12.73
CA THR A 402 4.04 12.55 12.29
C THR A 402 3.38 13.57 13.21
N VAL A 403 4.11 14.62 13.57
CA VAL A 403 3.58 15.80 14.24
C VAL A 403 3.46 16.93 13.22
N ILE A 404 2.27 17.52 13.11
CA ILE A 404 1.98 18.67 12.26
C ILE A 404 1.80 19.87 13.18
N ASP A 405 2.73 20.83 13.08
CA ASP A 405 2.65 22.07 13.83
C ASP A 405 1.69 23.05 13.14
N LEU A 406 0.76 23.60 13.91
CA LEU A 406 -0.16 24.65 13.51
C LEU A 406 0.04 25.89 14.36
N TYR A 407 0.33 27.00 13.71
CA TYR A 407 0.61 28.29 14.33
C TYR A 407 -0.59 29.21 14.18
N ALA A 408 -1.07 29.76 15.29
CA ALA A 408 -2.15 30.73 15.28
C ALA A 408 -1.74 31.95 14.44
N GLN A 409 -2.64 32.40 13.58
CA GLN A 409 -2.46 33.60 12.78
C GLN A 409 -3.32 34.71 13.37
N TRP A 410 -2.74 35.90 13.43
CA TRP A 410 -3.27 37.05 14.15
C TRP A 410 -3.26 38.28 13.26
N GLU A 411 -4.35 39.02 13.27
CA GLU A 411 -4.47 40.32 12.59
C GLU A 411 -4.67 41.41 13.64
N PRO A 412 -3.93 42.54 13.58
CA PRO A 412 -4.15 43.67 14.48
C PRO A 412 -5.60 44.13 14.41
N ILE A 413 -6.19 44.39 15.57
CA ILE A 413 -7.55 44.94 15.62
C ILE A 413 -7.56 46.39 15.13
N SER A 414 -8.75 46.91 14.85
CA SER A 414 -8.94 48.34 14.62
C SER A 414 -9.79 49.02 15.70
N TYR A 415 -9.52 50.29 15.98
CA TYR A 415 -10.28 51.11 16.92
C TYR A 415 -10.40 52.55 16.39
N GLN A 416 -11.27 53.35 17.02
CA GLN A 416 -11.50 54.75 16.67
C GLN A 416 -11.06 55.69 17.80
N VAL A 417 -10.57 56.86 17.42
CA VAL A 417 -10.28 57.98 18.31
C VAL A 417 -11.24 59.12 17.97
N SER A 418 -12.06 59.53 18.94
CA SER A 418 -12.95 60.68 18.87
C SER A 418 -12.40 61.85 19.67
N PHE A 419 -12.78 63.07 19.28
CA PHE A 419 -12.27 64.29 19.88
C PHE A 419 -13.42 65.13 20.46
N ASP A 420 -13.36 65.41 21.74
CA ASP A 420 -14.33 66.24 22.46
C ASP A 420 -13.71 67.63 22.73
N PRO A 421 -14.36 68.73 22.30
CA PRO A 421 -13.80 70.07 22.41
C PRO A 421 -13.80 70.66 23.83
N GLN A 422 -14.47 70.05 24.81
CA GLN A 422 -14.54 70.51 26.21
C GLN A 422 -14.79 72.02 26.36
N GLY A 423 -15.93 72.47 25.83
CA GLY A 423 -16.34 73.88 25.85
C GLY A 423 -15.66 74.77 24.79
N GLY A 424 -14.80 74.20 23.93
CA GLY A 424 -14.39 74.84 22.67
C GLY A 424 -15.43 74.67 21.56
N GLU A 425 -15.24 75.40 20.47
CA GLU A 425 -16.05 75.36 19.26
C GLU A 425 -15.25 74.81 18.07
N GLY A 426 -15.94 74.24 17.08
CA GLY A 426 -15.35 73.65 15.87
C GLY A 426 -15.77 72.19 15.67
N THR A 427 -15.18 71.51 14.67
CA THR A 427 -15.44 70.10 14.38
C THR A 427 -14.15 69.35 14.01
N MET A 428 -14.07 68.09 14.43
CA MET A 428 -13.02 67.15 14.06
C MET A 428 -13.65 65.79 13.74
N ALA A 429 -13.16 65.11 12.71
CA ALA A 429 -13.61 63.77 12.39
C ALA A 429 -12.96 62.74 13.33
N ASN A 430 -13.64 61.62 13.55
CA ASN A 430 -13.02 60.48 14.23
C ASN A 430 -11.97 59.86 13.33
N GLU A 431 -10.86 59.42 13.94
CA GLU A 431 -9.76 58.77 13.25
C GLU A 431 -9.72 57.28 13.56
N ARG A 432 -9.49 56.45 12.54
CA ARG A 432 -9.27 55.01 12.72
C ARG A 432 -7.79 54.73 12.91
N PHE A 433 -7.49 53.84 13.85
CA PHE A 433 -6.15 53.36 14.16
C PHE A 433 -6.17 51.82 14.17
N ALA A 434 -5.07 51.21 13.74
CA ALA A 434 -4.81 49.80 13.98
C ALA A 434 -3.99 49.60 15.27
N PHE A 435 -4.10 48.43 15.89
CA PHE A 435 -3.21 48.04 16.97
C PHE A 435 -1.77 47.89 16.44
N ASP A 436 -0.78 48.24 17.27
CA ASP A 436 0.65 48.41 16.99
C ASP A 436 1.00 49.44 15.90
N GLU A 437 0.02 50.17 15.36
CA GLU A 437 0.25 51.31 14.48
C GLU A 437 0.71 52.52 15.29
N ARG A 438 1.81 53.14 14.87
CA ARG A 438 2.23 54.46 15.33
C ARG A 438 1.70 55.50 14.35
N LYS A 439 0.82 56.38 14.83
CA LYS A 439 0.18 57.40 13.99
C LYS A 439 0.00 58.71 14.79
N PRO A 440 0.32 59.88 14.21
CA PRO A 440 0.08 61.16 14.86
C PRO A 440 -1.41 61.46 14.99
N LEU A 441 -1.78 62.10 16.11
CA LEU A 441 -3.09 62.72 16.24
C LEU A 441 -3.25 63.83 15.17
N PRO A 442 -4.46 64.09 14.66
CA PRO A 442 -4.69 65.20 13.76
C PRO A 442 -4.49 66.55 14.48
N PHE A 443 -4.08 67.57 13.73
CA PHE A 443 -4.01 68.95 14.21
C PHE A 443 -5.36 69.38 14.82
N ASN A 444 -5.32 69.93 16.04
CA ASN A 444 -6.50 70.46 16.72
C ASN A 444 -7.16 71.57 15.89
N ARG A 445 -8.44 71.38 15.54
CA ARG A 445 -9.26 72.38 14.83
C ARG A 445 -10.25 73.10 15.72
N PHE A 446 -10.29 72.77 17.01
CA PHE A 446 -11.13 73.48 17.96
C PHE A 446 -10.50 74.80 18.40
N ALA A 447 -11.34 75.79 18.68
CA ALA A 447 -10.94 77.06 19.26
C ALA A 447 -11.83 77.37 20.47
N ARG A 448 -11.25 77.97 21.52
CA ARG A 448 -12.00 78.43 22.68
C ARG A 448 -11.59 79.86 23.00
N GLN A 449 -12.53 80.79 22.91
CA GLN A 449 -12.25 82.22 23.06
C GLN A 449 -11.60 82.51 24.41
N GLY A 450 -10.43 83.19 24.39
CA GLY A 450 -9.68 83.53 25.59
C GLY A 450 -8.89 82.38 26.22
N TYR A 451 -8.76 81.24 25.53
CA TYR A 451 -7.96 80.10 25.97
C TYR A 451 -6.99 79.64 24.87
N LEU A 452 -5.85 79.11 25.28
CA LEU A 452 -4.91 78.37 24.44
C LEU A 452 -5.15 76.87 24.60
N PHE A 453 -5.06 76.13 23.51
CA PHE A 453 -5.09 74.67 23.54
C PHE A 453 -3.85 74.15 24.26
N ALA A 454 -4.05 73.40 25.35
CA ALA A 454 -3.00 72.87 26.20
C ALA A 454 -2.62 71.42 25.86
N GLY A 455 -3.48 70.71 25.12
CA GLY A 455 -3.31 69.31 24.76
C GLY A 455 -4.61 68.53 24.86
N TRP A 456 -4.51 67.22 24.67
CA TRP A 456 -5.59 66.25 24.82
C TRP A 456 -5.43 65.47 26.14
N ASN A 457 -6.52 64.98 26.71
CA ASN A 457 -6.50 64.03 27.83
C ASN A 457 -7.52 62.89 27.62
N THR A 458 -7.27 61.73 28.20
CA THR A 458 -8.22 60.59 28.18
C THR A 458 -9.31 60.67 29.25
N ASP A 459 -9.19 61.59 30.20
CA ASP A 459 -10.21 61.98 31.17
C ASP A 459 -10.64 63.43 30.87
N PRO A 460 -11.95 63.74 30.81
CA PRO A 460 -12.43 65.11 30.61
C PRO A 460 -11.87 66.11 31.62
N ASN A 461 -11.62 65.67 32.86
CA ASN A 461 -11.10 66.53 33.92
C ASN A 461 -9.57 66.69 33.90
N GLY A 462 -8.87 66.07 32.94
CA GLY A 462 -7.43 66.23 32.78
C GLY A 462 -6.57 65.38 33.74
N ASN A 463 -7.12 64.39 34.45
CA ASN A 463 -6.36 63.60 35.44
C ASN A 463 -5.72 62.32 34.88
N ALA A 464 -5.99 61.98 33.62
CA ALA A 464 -5.45 60.79 32.99
C ALA A 464 -4.31 61.12 32.02
N GLN A 465 -4.00 60.20 31.11
CA GLN A 465 -2.90 60.36 30.17
C GLN A 465 -3.13 61.57 29.26
N ALA A 466 -2.17 62.48 29.26
CA ALA A 466 -2.16 63.67 28.41
C ALA A 466 -1.35 63.43 27.13
N TYR A 467 -1.76 64.10 26.05
CA TYR A 467 -1.10 64.09 24.75
C TYR A 467 -0.98 65.51 24.19
N ALA A 468 0.17 65.84 23.61
CA ALA A 468 0.35 67.10 22.90
C ALA A 468 -0.45 67.14 21.58
N ASN A 469 -0.61 68.34 21.01
CA ASN A 469 -1.13 68.47 19.66
C ASN A 469 -0.24 67.71 18.67
N GLU A 470 -0.85 67.00 17.73
CA GLU A 470 -0.15 66.21 16.69
C GLU A 470 0.81 65.14 17.22
N GLN A 471 0.71 64.77 18.49
CA GLN A 471 1.57 63.74 19.08
C GLN A 471 1.34 62.37 18.41
N GLU A 472 2.44 61.66 18.14
CA GLU A 472 2.40 60.25 17.75
C GLU A 472 1.92 59.37 18.91
N VAL A 473 0.85 58.61 18.67
CA VAL A 473 0.24 57.70 19.63
C VAL A 473 0.22 56.27 19.08
N CYS A 474 0.10 55.31 19.98
CA CYS A 474 0.01 53.89 19.67
C CYS A 474 -0.80 53.17 20.76
N ASN A 475 -1.61 52.17 20.37
CA ASN A 475 -2.35 51.28 21.28
C ASN A 475 -3.23 51.97 22.33
N LEU A 476 -4.07 52.93 21.90
CA LEU A 476 -5.02 53.59 22.81
C LEU A 476 -6.20 52.68 23.23
N ALA A 477 -6.47 51.62 22.45
CA ALA A 477 -7.45 50.59 22.77
C ALA A 477 -6.92 49.21 22.39
N SER A 478 -7.39 48.17 23.09
CA SER A 478 -7.03 46.77 22.84
C SER A 478 -8.22 45.87 22.49
N THR A 479 -9.39 46.45 22.23
CA THR A 479 -10.63 45.74 21.88
C THR A 479 -11.18 46.24 20.54
N GLU A 480 -11.48 45.32 19.61
CA GLU A 480 -11.93 45.65 18.25
C GLU A 480 -13.15 46.58 18.26
N GLY A 481 -13.11 47.61 17.42
CA GLY A 481 -14.20 48.57 17.26
C GLY A 481 -14.39 49.55 18.42
N SER A 482 -13.52 49.52 19.43
CA SER A 482 -13.61 50.47 20.56
C SER A 482 -13.46 51.92 20.11
N VAL A 483 -14.10 52.84 20.82
CA VAL A 483 -13.98 54.28 20.60
C VAL A 483 -13.35 54.91 21.82
N ILE A 484 -12.19 55.54 21.65
CA ILE A 484 -11.48 56.30 22.69
C ILE A 484 -11.74 57.77 22.48
N THR A 485 -12.26 58.46 23.49
CA THR A 485 -12.46 59.91 23.42
C THR A 485 -11.26 60.63 24.02
N LEU A 486 -10.70 61.56 23.27
CA LEU A 486 -9.70 62.53 23.72
C LEU A 486 -10.38 63.88 23.95
N TYR A 487 -10.21 64.40 25.15
CA TYR A 487 -10.83 65.62 25.66
C TYR A 487 -9.85 66.78 25.58
N ALA A 488 -10.22 67.85 24.87
CA ALA A 488 -9.40 69.04 24.73
C ALA A 488 -9.18 69.70 26.10
N GLN A 489 -7.94 70.04 26.42
CA GLN A 489 -7.58 70.76 27.63
C GLN A 489 -7.19 72.19 27.25
N TRP A 490 -7.65 73.15 28.05
CA TRP A 490 -7.56 74.57 27.74
C TRP A 490 -6.88 75.34 28.86
N LYS A 491 -5.93 76.21 28.52
CA LYS A 491 -5.27 77.12 29.46
C LYS A 491 -5.72 78.55 29.17
N PRO A 492 -6.26 79.31 30.14
CA PRO A 492 -6.67 80.70 29.90
C PRO A 492 -5.48 81.57 29.48
N ILE A 493 -5.71 82.49 28.53
CA ILE A 493 -4.69 83.48 28.17
C ILE A 493 -4.50 84.49 29.29
N THR A 494 -3.32 85.08 29.34
CA THR A 494 -3.05 86.28 30.13
C THR A 494 -3.01 87.50 29.24
N TYR A 495 -3.54 88.62 29.71
CA TYR A 495 -3.49 89.91 29.02
C TYR A 495 -3.02 90.99 29.99
N PHE A 496 -2.51 92.09 29.42
CA PHE A 496 -2.10 93.25 30.19
C PHE A 496 -3.23 94.28 30.20
N VAL A 497 -3.48 94.88 31.36
CA VAL A 497 -4.24 96.11 31.50
C VAL A 497 -3.24 97.23 31.75
N SER A 498 -3.13 98.12 30.78
CA SER A 498 -2.36 99.35 30.88
C SER A 498 -3.23 100.48 31.40
N PHE A 499 -2.69 101.29 32.30
CA PHE A 499 -3.39 102.43 32.89
C PHE A 499 -2.87 103.72 32.26
N ASP A 500 -3.77 104.52 31.68
CA ASP A 500 -3.45 105.80 31.05
C ASP A 500 -3.91 106.95 31.96
N ALA A 501 -3.03 107.94 32.18
CA ALA A 501 -3.30 109.06 33.08
C ALA A 501 -4.29 110.09 32.49
N HIS A 502 -4.51 110.05 31.17
CA HIS A 502 -5.41 110.89 30.39
C HIS A 502 -5.38 112.39 30.74
N GLY A 503 -4.17 112.94 30.90
CA GLY A 503 -3.93 114.34 31.27
C GLY A 503 -3.52 114.57 32.72
N GLY A 504 -3.57 113.54 33.58
CA GLY A 504 -2.95 113.53 34.91
C GLY A 504 -1.44 113.25 34.89
N GLU A 505 -0.79 113.43 36.05
CA GLU A 505 0.63 113.14 36.27
C GLU A 505 0.83 111.83 37.05
N GLY A 506 1.93 111.11 36.76
CA GLY A 506 2.31 109.86 37.42
C GLY A 506 2.58 108.70 36.44
N THR A 507 2.94 107.53 36.97
CA THR A 507 3.16 106.30 36.19
C THR A 507 2.58 105.11 36.93
N MET A 508 2.03 104.13 36.20
CA MET A 508 1.60 102.84 36.75
C MET A 508 2.10 101.70 35.88
N ASP A 509 2.56 100.62 36.51
CA ASP A 509 2.96 99.41 35.82
C ASP A 509 1.74 98.68 35.24
N ASP A 510 1.94 98.03 34.09
CA ASP A 510 0.93 97.16 33.49
C ASP A 510 0.55 96.02 34.44
N GLN A 511 -0.76 95.75 34.55
CA GLN A 511 -1.25 94.65 35.34
C GLN A 511 -1.54 93.42 34.47
N VAL A 512 -0.94 92.29 34.81
CA VAL A 512 -1.25 91.00 34.15
C VAL A 512 -2.51 90.41 34.75
N LEU A 513 -3.54 90.21 33.92
CA LEU A 513 -4.79 89.53 34.28
C LEU A 513 -4.92 88.22 33.51
N THR A 514 -5.59 87.25 34.13
CA THR A 514 -5.92 85.96 33.49
C THR A 514 -7.36 86.01 33.01
N PHE A 515 -7.59 85.60 31.76
CA PHE A 515 -8.92 85.55 31.18
C PHE A 515 -9.86 84.65 32.01
N ASP A 516 -11.12 85.07 32.16
CA ASP A 516 -12.17 84.35 32.89
C ASP A 516 -11.88 84.15 34.40
N GLN A 517 -10.95 84.94 34.96
CA GLN A 517 -10.67 84.98 36.39
C GLN A 517 -10.96 86.37 36.95
N LEU A 518 -11.71 86.41 38.06
CA LEU A 518 -11.99 87.67 38.76
C LEU A 518 -10.69 88.23 39.36
N ALA A 519 -10.37 89.46 39.02
CA ALA A 519 -9.21 90.18 39.54
C ALA A 519 -9.56 91.64 39.82
N LEU A 520 -8.96 92.19 40.88
CA LEU A 520 -9.07 93.62 41.20
C LEU A 520 -8.02 94.39 40.42
N LEU A 521 -8.40 95.55 39.86
CA LEU A 521 -7.44 96.47 39.25
C LEU A 521 -6.57 97.12 40.33
N ASN A 522 -5.30 97.37 40.00
CA ASN A 522 -4.39 98.11 40.87
C ASN A 522 -4.99 99.48 41.24
N ALA A 523 -4.79 99.90 42.50
CA ALA A 523 -5.28 101.19 42.97
C ALA A 523 -4.64 102.34 42.18
N ASN A 524 -5.42 103.38 41.87
CA ASN A 524 -4.92 104.53 41.11
C ASN A 524 -3.77 105.25 41.82
N GLN A 525 -2.72 105.54 41.05
CA GLN A 525 -1.56 106.32 41.49
C GLN A 525 -1.40 107.64 40.72
N PHE A 526 -2.23 107.90 39.70
CA PHE A 526 -2.21 109.18 38.98
C PHE A 526 -2.85 110.29 39.80
N VAL A 527 -2.34 111.51 39.62
CA VAL A 527 -2.84 112.73 40.25
C VAL A 527 -3.22 113.73 39.15
N LEU A 528 -4.43 114.31 39.25
CA LEU A 528 -4.86 115.44 38.44
C LEU A 528 -5.29 116.57 39.37
N GLU A 529 -4.60 117.71 39.30
CA GLU A 529 -4.81 118.82 40.22
C GLU A 529 -6.25 119.35 40.15
N GLY A 530 -6.92 119.46 41.31
CA GLY A 530 -8.32 119.90 41.41
C GLY A 530 -9.36 118.78 41.32
N PHE A 531 -8.96 117.53 41.12
CA PHE A 531 -9.86 116.38 40.99
C PHE A 531 -9.54 115.28 42.02
N HIS A 532 -10.54 114.47 42.40
CA HIS A 532 -10.35 113.27 43.20
C HIS A 532 -10.65 112.02 42.37
N TRP A 533 -9.87 110.96 42.55
CA TRP A 533 -10.12 109.69 41.87
C TRP A 533 -11.42 109.06 42.40
N PHE A 534 -12.28 108.60 41.48
CA PHE A 534 -13.56 107.99 41.83
C PHE A 534 -13.55 106.47 41.63
N LYS A 535 -13.17 106.02 40.43
CA LYS A 535 -13.01 104.60 40.07
C LYS A 535 -12.22 104.50 38.76
N TRP A 536 -11.74 103.30 38.48
CA TRP A 536 -11.35 102.89 37.13
C TRP A 536 -12.59 102.58 36.28
#